data_AF-A0A5J5AFC6-F1
#
_entry.id   AF-A0A5J5AFC6-F1
#
_cell.length_a   1.000
_cell.length_b   1.000
_cell.length_c   1.000
_cell.angle_alpha   90.00
_cell.angle_beta   90.00
_cell.angle_gamma   90.00
#
_symmetry.space_group_name_H-M   'P 1'
#
loop_
_entity.id
_entity.type
_entity.pdbx_description
1 polymer ?
#
loop_
_entity_poly.entity_id
_entity_poly.type
_entity_poly.pdbx_seq_one_letter_code
_entity_poly.pdbx_strand_id
1 'polypeptide(L)'
;MVGSKGVINKQEFIKIITSALYSLGYDRTGALLEEESGIWLHSSAVNLFMQQVLDGKWDESLATLHDIDLSDETVVKSASFLILEQKFLELLKEGKVMAALGTLRNEIMPLSINVGRVHDLAACIISPPHCVVLELSSQNNATNSRSRFLEKLQILFPAAVMVPERRLEHLVEQALDVQRDGCVFHNTLDSELSLYSDHQCGRNQIPSQTLQILRAHKDAVWFLQFSHNGKYMASSSKDQSAIREVFIFLNS
;
A
#
# COMPACT_ATOMS: atom_id res chain seq x y z
N MET A 1 26.01 -11.42 -1.67
CA MET A 1 25.66 -10.03 -2.05
C MET A 1 25.53 -9.95 -3.56
N VAL A 2 24.67 -9.06 -4.07
CA VAL A 2 24.37 -8.85 -5.51
C VAL A 2 24.64 -7.39 -5.89
N GLY A 3 24.89 -7.15 -7.19
CA GLY A 3 25.13 -5.82 -7.75
C GLY A 3 26.61 -5.40 -7.71
N SER A 4 26.98 -4.44 -8.56
CA SER A 4 28.36 -3.95 -8.72
C SER A 4 28.94 -3.33 -7.44
N LYS A 5 28.08 -2.76 -6.59
CA LYS A 5 28.45 -2.20 -5.28
C LYS A 5 28.43 -3.23 -4.15
N GLY A 6 27.91 -4.44 -4.38
CA GLY A 6 27.87 -5.51 -3.39
C GLY A 6 27.06 -5.21 -2.13
N VAL A 7 26.11 -4.27 -2.18
CA VAL A 7 25.28 -3.84 -1.03
C VAL A 7 23.97 -4.61 -0.91
N ILE A 8 23.56 -5.34 -1.94
CA ILE A 8 22.26 -6.01 -1.97
C ILE A 8 22.40 -7.41 -1.39
N ASN A 9 21.59 -7.74 -0.38
CA ASN A 9 21.50 -9.10 0.15
C ASN A 9 20.85 -10.02 -0.88
N LYS A 10 21.53 -11.14 -1.22
CA LYS A 10 21.05 -12.09 -2.23
C LYS A 10 19.72 -12.74 -1.83
N GLN A 11 19.52 -13.05 -0.55
CA GLN A 11 18.31 -13.71 -0.09
C GLN A 11 17.09 -12.80 -0.19
N GLU A 12 17.20 -11.58 0.33
CA GLU A 12 16.14 -10.57 0.26
C GLU A 12 15.80 -10.23 -1.21
N PHE A 13 16.81 -10.11 -2.06
CA PHE A 13 16.61 -9.81 -3.47
C PHE A 13 15.84 -10.92 -4.20
N ILE A 14 16.20 -12.19 -3.97
CA ILE A 14 15.49 -13.32 -4.57
C ILE A 14 14.06 -13.40 -4.04
N LYS A 15 13.84 -13.26 -2.73
CA LYS A 15 12.48 -13.23 -2.16
C LYS A 15 11.60 -12.14 -2.78
N ILE A 16 12.12 -10.93 -2.97
CA ILE A 16 11.37 -9.83 -3.59
C ILE A 16 11.05 -10.13 -5.07
N ILE A 17 11.97 -10.72 -5.83
CA ILE A 17 11.71 -11.16 -7.21
C ILE A 17 10.63 -12.25 -7.25
N THR A 18 10.75 -13.27 -6.39
CA THR A 18 9.77 -14.34 -6.26
C THR A 18 8.39 -13.79 -5.94
N SER A 19 8.31 -12.84 -5.00
CA SER A 19 7.05 -12.15 -4.66
C SER A 19 6.45 -11.44 -5.88
N ALA A 20 7.25 -10.72 -6.66
CA ALA A 20 6.78 -10.02 -7.86
C ALA A 20 6.29 -11.01 -8.94
N LEU A 21 6.96 -12.15 -9.10
CA LEU A 21 6.51 -13.21 -10.02
C LEU A 21 5.12 -13.73 -9.63
N TYR A 22 4.88 -13.99 -8.34
CA TYR A 22 3.56 -14.38 -7.86
C TYR A 22 2.52 -13.27 -8.06
N SER A 23 2.85 -12.01 -7.77
CA SER A 23 1.94 -10.88 -7.99
C SER A 23 1.55 -10.67 -9.47
N LEU A 24 2.43 -11.06 -10.40
CA LEU A 24 2.17 -11.03 -11.85
C LEU A 24 1.44 -12.28 -12.37
N GLY A 25 1.15 -13.27 -11.50
CA GLY A 25 0.47 -14.52 -11.87
C GLY A 25 1.39 -15.58 -12.47
N TYR A 26 2.71 -15.46 -12.30
CA TYR A 26 3.69 -16.45 -12.76
C TYR A 26 3.99 -17.52 -11.70
N ASP A 27 2.95 -18.19 -11.20
CA ASP A 27 3.06 -19.13 -10.07
C ASP A 27 4.07 -20.25 -10.33
N ARG A 28 4.08 -20.80 -11.55
CA ARG A 28 5.01 -21.86 -11.94
C ARG A 28 6.47 -21.39 -11.92
N THR A 29 6.71 -20.18 -12.40
CA THR A 29 8.06 -19.59 -12.44
C THR A 29 8.52 -19.22 -11.04
N GLY A 30 7.63 -18.72 -10.19
CA GLY A 30 7.91 -18.46 -8.78
C GLY A 30 8.36 -19.72 -8.05
N ALA A 31 7.61 -20.81 -8.18
CA ALA A 31 7.94 -22.10 -7.55
C ALA A 31 9.27 -22.67 -8.05
N LEU A 32 9.53 -22.61 -9.36
CA LEU A 32 10.82 -23.04 -9.93
C LEU A 32 11.99 -22.20 -9.41
N LEU A 33 11.82 -20.88 -9.29
CA LEU A 33 12.86 -20.01 -8.75
C LEU A 33 13.17 -20.32 -7.28
N GLU A 34 12.16 -20.62 -6.47
CA GLU A 34 12.35 -21.06 -5.08
C GLU A 34 13.14 -22.37 -5.02
N GLU A 35 12.82 -23.34 -5.88
CA GLU A 35 13.51 -24.63 -5.97
C GLU A 35 14.96 -24.48 -6.44
N GLU A 36 15.21 -23.74 -7.52
CA GLU A 36 16.54 -23.53 -8.09
C GLU A 36 17.46 -22.72 -7.16
N SER A 37 16.90 -21.72 -6.48
CA SER A 37 17.67 -20.86 -5.58
C SER A 37 17.87 -21.47 -4.18
N GLY A 38 17.01 -22.43 -3.79
CA GLY A 38 16.90 -22.92 -2.42
C GLY A 38 16.40 -21.87 -1.42
N ILE A 39 15.84 -20.76 -1.90
CA ILE A 39 15.38 -19.63 -1.10
C ILE A 39 13.88 -19.51 -1.25
N TRP A 40 13.18 -19.94 -0.20
CA TRP A 40 11.73 -19.87 -0.11
C TRP A 40 11.30 -18.45 0.28
N LEU A 41 10.22 -17.97 -0.33
CA LEU A 41 9.63 -16.67 -0.04
C LEU A 41 9.22 -16.58 1.44
N HIS A 42 8.50 -17.61 1.90
CA HIS A 42 8.01 -17.77 3.26
C HIS A 42 8.38 -19.15 3.81
N SER A 43 8.44 -19.28 5.14
CA SER A 43 8.59 -20.60 5.77
C SER A 43 7.32 -21.44 5.58
N SER A 44 7.44 -22.76 5.72
CA SER A 44 6.28 -23.67 5.67
C SER A 44 5.21 -23.29 6.70
N ALA A 45 5.62 -22.87 7.90
CA ALA A 45 4.72 -22.40 8.95
C ALA A 45 3.96 -21.13 8.53
N VAL A 46 4.64 -20.16 7.91
CA VAL A 46 4.00 -18.93 7.42
C VAL A 46 3.04 -19.23 6.27
N ASN A 47 3.41 -20.11 5.33
CA ASN A 47 2.51 -20.54 4.26
C ASN A 47 1.26 -21.26 4.80
N LEU A 48 1.43 -22.16 5.75
CA LEU A 48 0.33 -22.84 6.43
C LEU A 48 -0.60 -21.83 7.14
N PHE A 49 -0.02 -20.89 7.86
CA PHE A 49 -0.75 -19.83 8.55
C PHE A 49 -1.58 -18.97 7.57
N MET A 50 -0.97 -18.51 6.47
CA MET A 50 -1.68 -17.76 5.43
C MET A 50 -2.86 -18.56 4.85
N GLN A 51 -2.65 -19.85 4.60
CA GLN A 51 -3.70 -20.72 4.09
C GLN A 51 -4.84 -20.89 5.11
N GLN A 52 -4.53 -21.11 6.40
CA GLN A 52 -5.54 -21.21 7.46
C GLN A 52 -6.37 -19.92 7.58
N VAL A 53 -5.74 -18.74 7.45
CA VAL A 53 -6.44 -17.45 7.43
C VAL A 53 -7.39 -17.33 6.24
N LEU A 54 -6.95 -17.75 5.04
CA LEU A 54 -7.79 -17.74 3.83
C LEU A 54 -8.94 -18.75 3.92
N ASP A 55 -8.70 -19.93 4.50
CA ASP A 55 -9.68 -20.97 4.72
C ASP A 55 -10.68 -20.62 5.86
N GLY A 56 -10.37 -19.63 6.69
CA GLY A 56 -11.19 -19.21 7.84
C GLY A 56 -11.03 -20.11 9.08
N LYS A 57 -9.90 -20.81 9.19
CA LYS A 57 -9.56 -21.69 10.32
C LYS A 57 -8.86 -20.91 11.43
N TRP A 58 -9.62 -20.04 12.10
CA TRP A 58 -9.09 -19.05 13.05
C TRP A 58 -8.37 -19.63 14.26
N ASP A 59 -8.86 -20.75 14.81
CA ASP A 59 -8.21 -21.39 15.96
C ASP A 59 -6.88 -22.04 15.58
N GLU A 60 -6.80 -22.65 14.40
CA GLU A 60 -5.58 -23.25 13.85
C GLU A 60 -4.55 -22.17 13.48
N SER A 61 -5.01 -21.03 12.95
CA SER A 61 -4.12 -19.92 12.61
C SER A 61 -3.51 -19.26 13.86
N LEU A 62 -4.25 -19.18 14.97
CA LEU A 62 -3.69 -18.70 16.24
C LEU A 62 -2.64 -19.67 16.81
N ALA A 63 -2.86 -20.98 16.72
CA ALA A 63 -1.85 -21.95 17.14
C ALA A 63 -0.57 -21.81 16.29
N THR A 64 -0.73 -21.75 14.97
CA THR A 64 0.40 -21.60 14.04
C THR A 64 1.11 -20.26 14.20
N LEU A 65 0.39 -19.18 14.56
CA LEU A 65 0.97 -17.88 14.85
C LEU A 65 1.96 -17.93 16.03
N HIS A 66 1.67 -18.73 17.05
CA HIS A 66 2.57 -18.93 18.18
C HIS A 66 3.80 -19.80 17.83
N ASP A 67 3.70 -20.64 16.80
CA ASP A 67 4.81 -21.44 16.29
C ASP A 67 5.73 -20.65 15.33
N ILE A 68 5.23 -19.56 14.75
CA ILE A 68 6.06 -18.62 14.01
C ILE A 68 6.89 -17.86 15.03
N ASP A 69 8.22 -18.00 14.96
CA ASP A 69 9.18 -17.35 15.86
C ASP A 69 9.20 -15.82 15.64
N LEU A 70 8.17 -15.17 16.19
CA LEU A 70 8.07 -13.73 16.28
C LEU A 70 8.68 -13.29 17.61
N SER A 71 9.83 -12.62 17.52
CA SER A 71 10.55 -12.11 18.70
C SER A 71 9.80 -11.00 19.46
N ASP A 72 8.70 -10.47 18.92
CA ASP A 72 7.91 -9.38 19.50
C ASP A 72 6.52 -9.87 19.95
N GLU A 73 6.35 -10.01 21.27
CA GLU A 73 5.08 -10.41 21.89
C GLU A 73 3.94 -9.41 21.62
N THR A 74 4.26 -8.13 21.35
CA THR A 74 3.24 -7.11 21.03
C THR A 74 2.66 -7.31 19.64
N VAL A 75 3.48 -7.75 18.68
CA VAL A 75 3.05 -8.10 17.33
C VAL A 75 2.16 -9.34 17.37
N VAL A 76 2.58 -10.37 18.12
CA VAL A 76 1.77 -11.59 18.34
C VAL A 76 0.41 -11.22 18.92
N LYS A 77 0.38 -10.43 20.00
CA LYS A 77 -0.87 -9.97 20.63
C LYS A 77 -1.75 -9.21 19.63
N SER A 78 -1.17 -8.28 18.86
CA SER A 78 -1.92 -7.46 17.90
C SER A 78 -2.49 -8.28 16.75
N ALA A 79 -1.70 -9.22 16.21
CA ALA A 79 -2.15 -10.16 15.18
C ALA A 79 -3.25 -11.09 15.72
N SER A 80 -3.08 -11.63 16.94
CA SER A 80 -4.11 -12.43 17.60
C SER A 80 -5.41 -11.65 17.80
N PHE A 81 -5.32 -10.37 18.20
CA PHE A 81 -6.50 -9.52 18.33
C PHE A 81 -7.24 -9.35 17.00
N LEU A 82 -6.53 -9.07 15.90
CA LEU A 82 -7.16 -8.94 14.57
C LEU A 82 -7.81 -10.24 14.10
N ILE A 83 -7.15 -11.38 14.31
CA ILE A 83 -7.70 -12.70 13.97
C ILE A 83 -8.98 -12.97 14.75
N LEU A 84 -8.96 -12.72 16.07
CA LEU A 84 -10.11 -12.93 16.93
C LEU A 84 -11.25 -11.95 16.64
N GLU A 85 -10.95 -10.71 16.29
CA GLU A 85 -11.94 -9.74 15.83
C GLU A 85 -12.64 -10.26 14.56
N GLN A 86 -11.88 -10.77 13.59
CA GLN A 86 -12.46 -11.34 12.37
C GLN A 86 -13.30 -12.60 12.66
N LYS A 87 -12.81 -13.50 13.52
CA LYS A 87 -13.56 -14.68 14.02
C LYS A 87 -14.89 -14.26 14.66
N PHE A 88 -14.86 -13.24 15.52
CA PHE A 88 -16.04 -12.72 16.19
C PHE A 88 -17.09 -12.19 15.20
N LEU A 89 -16.67 -11.40 14.21
CA LEU A 89 -17.56 -10.84 13.19
C LEU A 89 -18.18 -11.96 12.33
N GLU A 90 -17.41 -12.98 11.96
CA GLU A 90 -17.93 -14.13 11.20
C GLU A 90 -18.94 -14.95 12.02
N LEU A 91 -18.70 -15.18 13.32
CA LEU A 91 -19.65 -15.86 14.20
C LEU A 91 -20.97 -15.09 14.38
N LEU A 92 -20.90 -13.75 14.43
CA LEU A 92 -22.10 -12.91 14.47
C LEU A 92 -22.89 -12.98 13.15
N LYS A 93 -22.20 -12.96 12.00
CA LYS A 93 -22.84 -13.14 10.68
C LYS A 93 -23.58 -14.47 10.56
N GLU A 94 -23.02 -15.54 11.14
CA GLU A 94 -23.64 -16.86 11.19
C GLU A 94 -24.75 -17.00 12.25
N GLY A 95 -25.01 -15.97 13.06
CA GLY A 95 -26.01 -15.99 14.13
C GLY A 95 -25.58 -16.77 15.38
N LYS A 96 -24.31 -17.17 15.50
CA LYS A 96 -23.76 -17.92 16.64
C LYS A 96 -23.36 -17.00 17.80
N VAL A 97 -24.33 -16.27 18.35
CA VAL A 97 -24.11 -15.21 19.35
C VAL A 97 -23.39 -15.71 20.61
N MET A 98 -23.72 -16.90 21.11
CA MET A 98 -23.07 -17.45 22.31
C MET A 98 -21.59 -17.78 22.10
N ALA A 99 -21.23 -18.27 20.91
CA ALA A 99 -19.83 -18.54 20.54
C ALA A 99 -19.06 -17.23 20.34
N ALA A 100 -19.68 -16.23 19.70
CA ALA A 100 -19.10 -14.89 19.54
C ALA A 100 -18.83 -14.24 20.92
N LEU A 101 -19.80 -14.31 21.84
CA LEU A 101 -19.64 -13.80 23.20
C LEU A 101 -18.57 -14.55 24.00
N GLY A 102 -18.45 -15.87 23.78
CA GLY A 102 -17.36 -16.68 24.32
C GLY A 102 -15.98 -16.19 23.83
N THR A 103 -15.85 -15.96 22.52
CA THR A 103 -14.63 -15.43 21.88
C THR A 103 -14.27 -14.06 22.46
N LEU A 104 -15.25 -13.16 22.60
CA LEU A 104 -15.03 -11.83 23.16
C LEU A 104 -14.52 -11.87 24.61
N ARG A 105 -15.16 -12.67 25.47
CA ARG A 105 -14.85 -12.71 26.91
C ARG A 105 -13.59 -13.50 27.23
N ASN A 106 -13.36 -14.62 26.55
CA ASN A 106 -12.31 -15.57 26.92
C ASN A 106 -11.04 -15.42 26.09
N GLU A 107 -11.14 -14.86 24.88
CA GLU A 107 -10.00 -14.78 23.95
C GLU A 107 -9.59 -13.32 23.68
N ILE A 108 -10.54 -12.41 23.43
CA ILE A 108 -10.23 -11.00 23.09
C ILE A 108 -9.94 -10.15 24.34
N MET A 109 -10.79 -10.22 25.37
CA MET A 109 -10.62 -9.40 26.59
C MET A 109 -9.26 -9.60 27.27
N PRO A 110 -8.70 -10.82 27.40
CA PRO A 110 -7.38 -11.02 28.01
C PRO A 110 -6.23 -10.32 27.28
N LEU A 111 -6.35 -10.09 25.97
CA LEU A 111 -5.28 -9.45 25.18
C LEU A 111 -5.06 -7.98 25.54
N SER A 112 -6.07 -7.29 26.10
CA SER A 112 -5.97 -5.93 26.66
C SER A 112 -5.39 -4.84 25.72
N ILE A 113 -5.48 -5.01 24.39
CA ILE A 113 -4.85 -4.10 23.41
C ILE A 113 -5.70 -2.88 23.10
N ASN A 114 -7.01 -3.06 22.90
CA ASN A 114 -7.90 -1.99 22.48
C ASN A 114 -9.25 -2.07 23.20
N VAL A 115 -9.28 -1.52 24.42
CA VAL A 115 -10.47 -1.53 25.29
C VAL A 115 -11.66 -0.84 24.62
N GLY A 116 -11.44 0.26 23.89
CA GLY A 116 -12.49 0.95 23.13
C GLY A 116 -13.12 0.06 22.07
N ARG A 117 -12.30 -0.65 21.30
CA ARG A 117 -12.79 -1.58 20.27
C ARG A 117 -13.54 -2.77 20.85
N VAL A 118 -13.13 -3.29 22.01
CA VAL A 118 -13.87 -4.35 22.71
C VAL A 118 -15.27 -3.89 23.10
N HIS A 119 -15.44 -2.62 23.53
CA HIS A 119 -16.76 -2.06 23.81
C HIS A 119 -17.62 -1.94 22.55
N ASP A 120 -17.03 -1.53 21.42
CA ASP A 120 -17.73 -1.48 20.13
C ASP A 120 -18.22 -2.87 19.71
N LEU A 121 -17.36 -3.89 19.84
CA LEU A 121 -17.72 -5.29 19.54
C LEU A 121 -18.82 -5.81 20.47
N ALA A 122 -18.78 -5.47 21.76
CA ALA A 122 -19.83 -5.81 22.70
C ALA A 122 -21.18 -5.17 22.33
N ALA A 123 -21.17 -3.93 21.82
CA ALA A 123 -22.36 -3.23 21.37
C ALA A 123 -23.02 -3.93 20.15
N CYS A 124 -22.22 -4.58 19.28
CA CYS A 124 -22.74 -5.35 18.14
C CYS A 124 -23.61 -6.55 18.54
N ILE A 125 -23.38 -7.14 19.72
CA ILE A 125 -24.22 -8.24 20.23
C ILE A 125 -25.63 -7.73 20.60
N ILE A 126 -25.71 -6.50 21.11
CA ILE A 126 -26.94 -5.92 21.65
C ILE A 126 -27.76 -5.26 20.54
N SER A 127 -27.10 -4.64 19.55
CA SER A 127 -27.75 -3.90 18.46
C SER A 127 -27.18 -4.30 17.09
N PRO A 128 -27.90 -5.14 16.32
CA PRO A 128 -27.52 -5.55 14.96
C PRO A 128 -27.22 -4.40 13.97
N PRO A 129 -27.91 -3.25 13.96
CA PRO A 129 -27.60 -2.18 13.01
C PRO A 129 -26.22 -1.52 13.22
N HIS A 130 -25.61 -1.65 14.41
CA HIS A 130 -24.21 -1.20 14.62
C HIS A 130 -23.18 -2.16 13.99
N CYS A 131 -23.52 -3.44 13.85
CA CYS A 131 -22.68 -4.43 13.15
C CYS A 131 -22.53 -4.08 11.67
N VAL A 132 -23.60 -3.60 11.02
CA VAL A 132 -23.59 -3.18 9.61
C VAL A 132 -22.65 -2.01 9.37
N VAL A 133 -22.54 -1.07 10.32
CA VAL A 133 -21.64 0.10 10.21
C VAL A 133 -20.17 -0.31 10.37
N LEU A 134 -19.87 -1.23 11.28
CA LEU A 134 -18.52 -1.81 11.42
C LEU A 134 -18.14 -2.67 10.21
N GLU A 135 -19.10 -3.40 9.63
CA GLU A 135 -18.92 -4.13 8.37
C GLU A 135 -18.69 -3.20 7.17
N LEU A 136 -19.38 -2.06 7.08
CA LEU A 136 -19.16 -1.04 6.04
C LEU A 136 -17.76 -0.41 6.13
N SER A 137 -17.18 -0.33 7.33
CA SER A 137 -15.79 0.09 7.50
C SER A 137 -14.76 -0.99 7.12
N SER A 138 -15.20 -2.25 6.99
CA SER A 138 -14.31 -3.41 6.82
C SER A 138 -14.50 -4.22 5.53
N GLN A 139 -15.60 -4.10 4.76
CA GLN A 139 -15.80 -4.87 3.53
C GLN A 139 -16.59 -4.17 2.41
N ASN A 140 -15.97 -4.14 1.22
CA ASN A 140 -16.64 -4.33 -0.06
C ASN A 140 -16.38 -5.78 -0.53
N ASN A 141 -17.43 -6.62 -0.62
CA ASN A 141 -17.51 -7.98 -1.19
C ASN A 141 -16.79 -9.13 -0.43
N ALA A 142 -17.55 -10.18 -0.11
CA ALA A 142 -17.18 -11.30 0.78
C ALA A 142 -15.99 -12.16 0.29
N THR A 143 -15.78 -12.33 -1.02
CA THR A 143 -14.64 -13.09 -1.56
C THR A 143 -13.31 -12.33 -1.47
N ASN A 144 -13.35 -11.00 -1.43
CA ASN A 144 -12.17 -10.14 -1.27
C ASN A 144 -11.90 -9.77 0.20
N SER A 145 -12.66 -10.33 1.14
CA SER A 145 -12.54 -9.96 2.54
C SER A 145 -11.33 -10.57 3.22
N ARG A 146 -11.07 -11.86 2.96
CA ARG A 146 -9.98 -12.60 3.60
C ARG A 146 -8.60 -12.26 3.04
N SER A 147 -8.50 -12.01 1.73
CA SER A 147 -7.28 -11.48 1.11
C SER A 147 -6.91 -10.10 1.67
N ARG A 148 -7.87 -9.16 1.71
CA ARG A 148 -7.63 -7.84 2.34
C ARG A 148 -7.36 -7.93 3.84
N PHE A 149 -7.96 -8.89 4.54
CA PHE A 149 -7.62 -9.14 5.94
C PHE A 149 -6.18 -9.63 6.08
N LEU A 150 -5.75 -10.54 5.20
CA LEU A 150 -4.37 -11.02 5.14
C LEU A 150 -3.39 -9.88 4.86
N GLU A 151 -3.69 -8.97 3.93
CA GLU A 151 -2.90 -7.76 3.66
C GLU A 151 -2.74 -6.89 4.94
N LYS A 152 -3.83 -6.63 5.66
CA LYS A 152 -3.78 -5.89 6.94
C LYS A 152 -2.94 -6.59 7.98
N LEU A 153 -3.03 -7.91 8.02
CA LEU A 153 -2.31 -8.74 8.96
C LEU A 153 -0.81 -8.70 8.61
N GLN A 154 -0.42 -8.87 7.35
CA GLN A 154 0.96 -8.80 6.87
C GLN A 154 1.68 -7.50 7.29
N ILE A 155 0.98 -6.35 7.32
CA ILE A 155 1.57 -5.06 7.73
C ILE A 155 2.09 -5.10 9.18
N LEU A 156 1.51 -5.95 10.04
CA LEU A 156 1.96 -6.08 11.44
C LEU A 156 3.25 -6.91 11.56
N PHE A 157 3.55 -7.77 10.60
CA PHE A 157 4.65 -8.71 10.70
C PHE A 157 5.96 -8.03 10.29
N PRO A 158 7.09 -8.40 10.92
CA PRO A 158 8.39 -7.95 10.45
C PRO A 158 8.60 -8.35 8.98
N ALA A 159 9.14 -7.43 8.18
CA ALA A 159 9.42 -7.66 6.75
C ALA A 159 10.35 -8.86 6.49
N ALA A 160 11.12 -9.28 7.50
CA ALA A 160 11.96 -10.46 7.46
C ALA A 160 11.16 -11.79 7.49
N VAL A 161 9.97 -11.76 8.09
CA VAL A 161 9.07 -12.92 8.27
C VAL A 161 8.04 -12.98 7.15
N MET A 162 7.40 -11.85 6.83
CA MET A 162 6.49 -11.72 5.70
C MET A 162 6.96 -10.58 4.80
N VAL A 163 7.29 -10.90 3.54
CA VAL A 163 7.72 -9.89 2.58
C VAL A 163 6.50 -9.04 2.20
N PRO A 164 6.56 -7.70 2.32
CA PRO A 164 5.44 -6.85 1.92
C PRO A 164 5.07 -7.06 0.45
N GLU A 165 3.77 -7.06 0.16
CA GLU A 165 3.29 -7.14 -1.22
C GLU A 165 3.81 -5.96 -2.07
N ARG A 166 4.09 -6.24 -3.35
CA ARG A 166 4.56 -5.27 -4.33
C ARG A 166 5.83 -4.52 -3.94
N ARG A 167 6.68 -5.12 -3.10
CA ARG A 167 7.88 -4.45 -2.59
C ARG A 167 8.86 -4.07 -3.71
N LEU A 168 8.96 -4.87 -4.77
CA LEU A 168 9.84 -4.59 -5.90
C LEU A 168 9.38 -3.34 -6.63
N GLU A 169 8.09 -3.24 -6.90
CA GLU A 169 7.44 -2.14 -7.57
C GLU A 169 7.67 -0.84 -6.82
N HIS A 170 7.45 -0.84 -5.50
CA HIS A 170 7.74 0.33 -4.66
C HIS A 170 9.22 0.74 -4.68
N LEU A 171 10.15 -0.21 -4.66
CA LEU A 171 11.58 0.09 -4.74
C LEU A 171 11.97 0.67 -6.10
N VAL A 172 11.35 0.18 -7.18
CA VAL A 172 11.56 0.66 -8.53
C VAL A 172 10.96 2.06 -8.71
N GLU A 173 9.76 2.32 -8.20
CA GLU A 173 9.12 3.63 -8.16
C GLU A 173 9.99 4.65 -7.39
N GLN A 174 10.50 4.26 -6.22
CA GLN A 174 11.44 5.09 -5.46
C GLN A 174 12.71 5.42 -6.24
N ALA A 175 13.25 4.47 -7.01
CA ALA A 175 14.42 4.72 -7.84
C ALA A 175 14.09 5.72 -8.97
N LEU A 176 12.93 5.58 -9.61
CA LEU A 176 12.46 6.51 -10.64
C LEU A 176 12.22 7.92 -10.07
N ASP A 177 11.62 8.04 -8.89
CA ASP A 177 11.43 9.33 -8.21
C ASP A 177 12.79 10.02 -7.96
N VAL A 178 13.79 9.29 -7.47
CA VAL A 178 15.13 9.84 -7.25
C VAL A 178 15.80 10.28 -8.57
N GLN A 179 15.62 9.52 -9.65
CA GLN A 179 16.14 9.91 -10.96
C GLN A 179 15.44 11.16 -11.50
N ARG A 180 14.13 11.27 -11.33
CA ARG A 180 13.34 12.45 -11.68
C ARG A 180 13.82 13.67 -10.92
N ASP A 181 13.94 13.57 -9.60
CA ASP A 181 14.33 14.68 -8.73
C ASP A 181 15.78 15.11 -8.97
N GLY A 182 16.64 14.19 -9.41
CA GLY A 182 18.01 14.46 -9.85
C GLY A 182 18.11 15.08 -11.25
N CYS A 183 17.03 15.10 -12.03
CA CYS A 183 17.05 15.60 -13.41
C CYS A 183 16.88 17.12 -13.46
N VAL A 184 17.99 17.81 -13.73
CA VAL A 184 18.07 19.29 -13.78
C VAL A 184 17.05 19.95 -14.71
N PHE A 185 16.68 19.28 -15.81
CA PHE A 185 15.82 19.83 -16.86
C PHE A 185 14.50 19.09 -17.00
N HIS A 186 14.01 18.45 -15.93
CA HIS A 186 12.79 17.66 -16.01
C HIS A 186 11.59 18.51 -16.47
N ASN A 187 11.04 18.16 -17.64
CA ASN A 187 9.91 18.86 -18.27
C ASN A 187 9.01 17.88 -19.05
N THR A 188 9.14 16.58 -18.78
CA THR A 188 8.41 15.51 -19.45
C THR A 188 7.37 14.92 -18.48
N LEU A 189 6.38 14.22 -19.02
CA LEU A 189 5.39 13.50 -18.20
C LEU A 189 6.04 12.26 -17.57
N ASP A 190 5.57 11.86 -16.39
CA ASP A 190 6.06 10.66 -15.68
C ASP A 190 5.90 9.37 -16.51
N SER A 191 4.96 9.35 -17.46
CA SER A 191 4.74 8.21 -18.38
C SER A 191 5.90 7.94 -19.34
N GLU A 192 6.85 8.87 -19.48
CA GLU A 192 8.02 8.71 -20.36
C GLU A 192 9.24 8.11 -19.64
N LEU A 193 9.14 7.86 -18.33
CA LEU A 193 10.22 7.24 -17.56
C LEU A 193 10.44 5.79 -18.00
N SER A 194 11.72 5.41 -18.13
CA SER A 194 12.14 4.08 -18.59
C SER A 194 12.83 3.33 -17.46
N LEU A 195 12.54 2.02 -17.33
CA LEU A 195 13.29 1.11 -16.45
C LEU A 195 14.58 0.58 -17.10
N TYR A 196 14.71 0.71 -18.42
CA TYR A 196 15.86 0.19 -19.17
C TYR A 196 17.04 1.17 -19.20
N SER A 197 16.80 2.44 -18.91
CA SER A 197 17.79 3.51 -18.99
C SER A 197 17.48 4.60 -17.97
N ASP A 198 18.50 5.12 -17.30
CA ASP A 198 18.31 6.21 -16.34
C ASP A 198 17.70 7.45 -17.01
N HIS A 199 16.78 8.09 -16.29
CA HIS A 199 16.07 9.27 -16.79
C HIS A 199 16.99 10.47 -16.96
N GLN A 200 16.94 11.10 -18.14
CA GLN A 200 17.68 12.31 -18.43
C GLN A 200 16.92 13.19 -19.43
N CYS A 201 16.43 14.34 -18.98
CA CYS A 201 15.87 15.35 -19.87
C CYS A 201 16.98 16.22 -20.49
N GLY A 202 16.85 16.49 -21.79
CA GLY A 202 17.75 17.36 -22.51
C GLY A 202 17.37 18.84 -22.34
N ARG A 203 18.37 19.73 -22.37
CA ARG A 203 18.13 21.19 -22.34
C ARG A 203 17.25 21.68 -23.50
N ASN A 204 17.25 20.96 -24.60
CA ASN A 204 16.41 21.20 -25.77
C ASN A 204 14.90 20.98 -25.51
N GLN A 205 14.53 20.31 -24.42
CA GLN A 205 13.13 20.10 -24.03
C GLN A 205 12.58 21.25 -23.19
N ILE A 206 13.40 22.23 -22.79
CA ILE A 206 12.95 23.43 -22.12
C ILE A 206 12.44 24.43 -23.17
N PRO A 207 11.24 25.00 -23.01
CA PRO A 207 10.73 26.03 -23.90
C PRO A 207 11.71 27.22 -23.93
N SER A 208 12.44 27.35 -25.04
CA SER A 208 13.42 28.41 -25.24
C SER A 208 12.96 29.46 -26.26
N GLN A 209 11.80 29.24 -26.86
CA GLN A 209 11.19 30.14 -27.84
C GLN A 209 9.88 30.67 -27.27
N THR A 210 9.67 31.98 -27.40
CA THR A 210 8.41 32.62 -27.01
C THR A 210 7.29 32.16 -27.94
N LEU A 211 6.37 31.36 -27.41
CA LEU A 211 5.21 30.87 -28.17
C LEU A 211 4.11 31.93 -28.31
N GLN A 212 3.90 32.75 -27.28
CA GLN A 212 2.82 33.74 -27.25
C GLN A 212 3.23 34.96 -26.41
N ILE A 213 2.75 36.14 -26.83
CA ILE A 213 2.90 37.39 -26.07
C ILE A 213 1.50 37.87 -25.69
N LEU A 214 1.24 37.97 -24.38
CA LEU A 214 -0.02 38.47 -23.85
C LEU A 214 0.08 39.99 -23.62
N ARG A 215 -0.75 40.77 -24.31
CA ARG A 215 -0.75 42.24 -24.25
C ARG A 215 -1.97 42.79 -23.52
N ALA A 216 -2.29 42.17 -22.40
CA ALA A 216 -3.51 42.48 -21.65
C ALA A 216 -3.31 43.66 -20.67
N HIS A 217 -2.10 43.83 -20.14
CA HIS A 217 -1.74 44.91 -19.21
C HIS A 217 -1.11 46.12 -19.92
N LYS A 218 -1.30 47.30 -19.33
CA LYS A 218 -0.78 48.60 -19.85
C LYS A 218 0.41 49.13 -19.06
N ASP A 219 0.78 48.47 -17.97
CA ASP A 219 1.89 48.82 -17.09
C ASP A 219 2.58 47.53 -16.57
N ALA A 220 3.58 47.68 -15.70
CA ALA A 220 4.37 46.60 -15.15
C ALA A 220 3.52 45.55 -14.41
N VAL A 221 3.65 44.29 -14.84
CA VAL A 221 3.10 43.12 -14.16
C VAL A 221 3.98 42.81 -12.95
N TRP A 222 3.35 42.65 -11.78
CA TRP A 222 4.06 42.40 -10.51
C TRP A 222 3.98 40.95 -10.06
N PHE A 223 2.84 40.31 -10.29
CA PHE A 223 2.63 38.92 -9.91
C PHE A 223 2.02 38.14 -11.05
N LEU A 224 2.48 36.90 -11.18
CA LEU A 224 1.99 35.95 -12.18
C LEU A 224 1.95 34.58 -11.52
N GLN A 225 0.81 33.90 -11.64
CA GLN A 225 0.64 32.55 -11.09
C GLN A 225 -0.20 31.69 -12.02
N PHE A 226 0.30 30.49 -12.31
CA PHE A 226 -0.45 29.45 -13.02
C PHE A 226 -1.31 28.65 -12.03
N SER A 227 -2.45 28.15 -12.51
CA SER A 227 -3.20 27.13 -11.79
C SER A 227 -2.40 25.83 -11.73
N HIS A 228 -2.63 25.01 -10.70
CA HIS A 228 -1.92 23.73 -10.51
C HIS A 228 -1.99 22.78 -11.71
N ASN A 229 -3.05 22.88 -12.52
CA ASN A 229 -3.24 22.10 -13.74
C ASN A 229 -2.75 22.81 -15.02
N GLY A 230 -2.04 23.94 -14.90
CA GLY A 230 -1.51 24.74 -16.01
C GLY A 230 -2.54 25.48 -16.87
N LYS A 231 -3.84 25.16 -16.77
CA LYS A 231 -4.89 25.62 -17.69
C LYS A 231 -5.19 27.13 -17.61
N TYR A 232 -4.96 27.74 -16.46
CA TYR A 232 -5.23 29.14 -16.22
C TYR A 232 -3.98 29.85 -15.73
N MET A 233 -3.89 31.13 -16.04
CA MET A 233 -2.92 32.03 -15.44
C MET A 233 -3.64 33.26 -14.91
N ALA A 234 -3.25 33.71 -13.73
CA ALA A 234 -3.63 35.00 -13.20
C ALA A 234 -2.42 35.92 -13.19
N SER A 235 -2.60 37.15 -13.67
CA SER A 235 -1.60 38.21 -13.58
C SER A 235 -2.19 39.45 -12.91
N SER A 236 -1.38 40.17 -12.14
CA SER A 236 -1.73 41.48 -11.58
C SER A 236 -0.69 42.52 -11.94
N SER A 237 -1.16 43.75 -12.18
CA SER A 237 -0.35 44.83 -12.73
C SER A 237 -0.53 46.14 -11.97
N LYS A 238 0.47 47.02 -12.10
CA LYS A 238 0.44 48.38 -11.58
C LYS A 238 -0.69 49.23 -12.18
N ASP A 239 -1.23 48.83 -13.33
CA ASP A 239 -2.40 49.45 -13.98
C ASP A 239 -3.74 49.24 -13.23
N GLN A 240 -3.69 48.65 -12.02
CA GLN A 240 -4.84 48.33 -11.16
C GLN A 240 -5.79 47.28 -11.76
N SER A 241 -5.33 46.49 -12.74
CA SER A 241 -6.08 45.36 -13.26
C SER A 241 -5.48 44.02 -12.83
N ALA A 242 -6.37 43.04 -12.67
CA ALA A 242 -6.02 41.63 -12.53
C ALA A 242 -6.72 40.86 -13.66
N ILE A 243 -5.96 40.04 -14.39
CA ILE A 243 -6.43 39.36 -15.58
C ILE A 243 -6.26 37.87 -15.38
N ARG A 244 -7.31 37.11 -15.69
CA ARG A 244 -7.29 35.66 -15.74
C ARG A 244 -7.39 35.24 -17.19
N GLU A 245 -6.34 34.62 -17.72
CA GLU A 245 -6.35 34.07 -19.07
C GLU A 245 -6.41 32.54 -19.05
N VAL A 246 -7.00 31.97 -20.10
CA VAL A 246 -7.08 30.52 -20.34
C VAL A 246 -6.04 30.17 -21.38
N PHE A 247 -5.07 29.34 -21.01
CA PHE A 247 -4.13 28.78 -21.96
C PHE A 247 -4.75 27.52 -22.57
N ILE A 248 -4.90 27.51 -23.90
CA ILE A 248 -5.12 26.28 -24.66
C ILE A 248 -3.72 25.86 -25.12
N PHE A 249 -3.10 24.92 -24.41
CA PHE A 249 -1.89 24.29 -24.91
C PHE A 249 -2.27 23.51 -26.17
N LEU A 250 -1.90 24.03 -27.34
CA LEU A 250 -1.84 23.23 -28.55
C LEU A 250 -0.61 22.32 -28.38
N ASN A 251 -0.84 21.04 -28.06
CA ASN A 251 0.22 20.04 -28.01
C ASN A 251 1.00 20.11 -29.34
N SER A 252 2.27 20.47 -29.24
CA SER A 252 3.26 20.35 -30.33
C SER A 252 3.94 19.01 -30.20
#